data_AF-A0A7C3MV57-F1
#
_entry.id   AF-A0A7C3MV57-F1
#
_cell.length_a   1.000
_cell.length_b   1.000
_cell.length_c   1.000
_cell.angle_alpha   90.00
_cell.angle_beta   90.00
_cell.angle_gamma   90.00
#
_symmetry.space_group_name_H-M   'P 1'
#
loop_
_entity.id
_entity.type
_entity.pdbx_description
1 polymer ?
#
loop_
_entity_poly.entity_id
_entity_poly.type
_entity_poly.pdbx_seq_one_letter_code
_entity_poly.pdbx_strand_id
1 'polypeptide(L)'
;MPENNEERITVREAGRRGGEKVKSKYGADYFSRIGGKGGRTLKESRGPEYFSQIGKKGGQTVKDKYGPEHFSQIGQKGGQKVRELISKGKQEQE
;
A
#
# COMPACT_ATOMS: atom_id res chain seq x y z
N MET A 1 -27.21 -18.50 -28.10
CA MET A 1 -26.67 -18.33 -26.74
C MET A 1 -25.57 -17.29 -26.83
N PRO A 2 -25.62 -16.14 -26.13
CA PRO A 2 -24.54 -15.16 -26.22
C PRO A 2 -23.35 -15.64 -25.39
N GLU A 3 -22.18 -15.72 -26.03
CA GLU A 3 -20.88 -15.94 -25.39
C GLU A 3 -20.51 -14.73 -24.54
N ASN A 4 -20.73 -14.83 -23.22
CA ASN A 4 -20.13 -13.90 -22.27
C ASN A 4 -18.67 -14.30 -22.04
N ASN A 5 -17.79 -13.70 -22.85
CA ASN A 5 -16.35 -13.70 -22.63
C ASN A 5 -16.05 -12.79 -21.42
N GLU A 6 -16.38 -13.25 -20.21
CA GLU A 6 -15.93 -12.65 -18.96
C GLU A 6 -14.42 -12.86 -18.87
N GLU A 7 -13.65 -11.89 -19.35
CA GLU A 7 -12.23 -11.77 -19.03
C GLU A 7 -12.09 -11.98 -17.52
N ARG A 8 -11.45 -13.07 -17.10
CA ARG A 8 -11.29 -13.40 -15.67
C ARG A 8 -10.45 -12.31 -15.01
N ILE A 9 -11.12 -11.30 -14.47
CA ILE A 9 -10.47 -10.19 -13.76
C ILE A 9 -9.78 -10.78 -12.54
N THR A 10 -8.48 -10.50 -12.38
CA THR A 10 -7.74 -10.94 -11.19
C THR A 10 -8.29 -10.27 -9.94
N VAL A 11 -8.18 -10.92 -8.77
CA VAL A 11 -8.60 -10.33 -7.48
C VAL A 11 -7.95 -8.96 -7.26
N ARG A 12 -6.69 -8.80 -7.68
CA ARG A 12 -5.95 -7.55 -7.62
C ARG A 12 -6.60 -6.47 -8.49
N GLU A 13 -6.97 -6.83 -9.70
CA GLU A 13 -7.58 -5.92 -10.67
C GLU A 13 -8.99 -5.51 -10.26
N ALA A 14 -9.77 -6.44 -9.71
CA ALA A 14 -11.07 -6.15 -9.12
C ALA A 14 -10.95 -5.18 -7.93
N GLY A 15 -9.96 -5.40 -7.06
CA GLY A 15 -9.68 -4.51 -5.92
C GLY A 15 -9.26 -3.10 -6.36
N ARG A 16 -8.38 -3.00 -7.38
CA ARG A 16 -7.95 -1.72 -7.95
C ARG A 16 -9.14 -0.94 -8.52
N ARG A 17 -9.92 -1.57 -9.41
CA ARG A 17 -11.09 -0.94 -10.05
C ARG A 17 -12.14 -0.51 -9.03
N GLY A 18 -12.35 -1.30 -7.97
CA GLY A 18 -13.25 -0.92 -6.87
C GLY A 18 -12.77 0.32 -6.13
N GLY A 19 -11.49 0.39 -5.78
CA GLY A 19 -10.89 1.55 -5.12
C GLY A 19 -10.94 2.81 -5.98
N GLU A 20 -10.63 2.70 -7.28
CA GLU A 20 -10.72 3.80 -8.24
C GLU A 20 -12.15 4.30 -8.39
N LYS A 21 -13.13 3.41 -8.46
CA LYS A 21 -14.55 3.79 -8.55
C LYS A 21 -15.01 4.57 -7.32
N VAL A 22 -14.61 4.14 -6.12
CA VAL A 22 -14.93 4.84 -4.86
C VAL A 22 -14.24 6.21 -4.83
N LYS A 23 -12.96 6.27 -5.21
CA LYS A 23 -12.21 7.53 -5.26
C LYS A 23 -12.81 8.52 -6.26
N SER A 24 -13.21 8.06 -7.45
CA SER A 24 -13.86 8.91 -8.46
C SER A 24 -15.25 9.38 -8.03
N LYS A 25 -16.02 8.53 -7.33
CA LYS A 25 -17.38 8.86 -6.91
C LYS A 25 -17.45 9.79 -5.69
N TYR A 26 -16.56 9.60 -4.72
CA TYR A 26 -16.62 10.29 -3.42
C TYR A 26 -15.41 11.19 -3.14
N GLY A 27 -14.40 11.17 -4.00
CA GLY A 27 -13.18 11.96 -3.85
C GLY A 27 -12.10 11.28 -3.00
N ALA A 28 -10.89 11.83 -3.09
CA ALA A 28 -9.72 11.33 -2.37
C ALA A 28 -9.85 11.45 -0.84
N ASP A 29 -10.49 12.52 -0.36
CA ASP A 29 -10.70 12.74 1.08
C ASP A 29 -11.61 11.66 1.69
N TYR A 30 -12.71 11.32 1.01
CA TYR A 30 -13.59 10.23 1.44
C TYR A 30 -12.87 8.88 1.44
N PHE A 31 -12.11 8.58 0.37
CA PHE A 31 -11.33 7.35 0.26
C PHE A 31 -10.32 7.21 1.43
N SER A 32 -9.61 8.29 1.77
CA SER A 32 -8.69 8.32 2.90
C SER A 32 -9.42 8.15 4.24
N ARG A 33 -10.59 8.79 4.42
CA ARG A 33 -11.40 8.67 5.64
C ARG A 33 -11.89 7.23 5.88
N ILE A 34 -12.39 6.56 4.85
CA ILE A 34 -12.88 5.18 4.99
C ILE A 34 -11.72 4.20 5.23
N GLY A 35 -10.59 4.38 4.57
CA GLY A 35 -9.38 3.58 4.82
C GLY A 35 -8.88 3.75 6.25
N GLY A 36 -8.83 5.00 6.73
CA GLY A 36 -8.45 5.31 8.11
C GLY A 36 -9.44 4.80 9.16
N LYS A 37 -10.75 4.78 8.88
CA LYS A 37 -11.75 4.16 9.76
C LYS A 37 -11.58 2.64 9.81
N GLY A 38 -11.38 1.99 8.67
CA GLY A 38 -11.14 0.54 8.59
C GLY A 38 -9.91 0.13 9.37
N GLY A 39 -8.79 0.85 9.20
CA GLY A 39 -7.56 0.59 9.94
C GLY A 39 -7.70 0.75 11.46
N ARG A 40 -8.41 1.79 11.92
CA ARG A 40 -8.67 2.01 13.36
C ARG A 40 -9.53 0.91 13.96
N THR A 41 -10.66 0.58 13.31
CA THR A 41 -11.56 -0.50 13.75
C THR A 41 -10.83 -1.82 13.87
N LEU A 42 -9.96 -2.12 12.89
CA LEU A 42 -9.18 -3.35 12.86
C LEU A 42 -8.11 -3.36 13.96
N LYS A 43 -7.48 -2.21 14.24
CA LYS A 43 -6.55 -2.04 15.37
C LYS A 43 -7.22 -2.23 16.72
N GLU A 44 -8.42 -1.69 16.90
CA GLU A 44 -9.21 -1.84 18.13
C GLU A 44 -9.67 -3.29 18.32
N SER A 45 -10.10 -3.97 17.24
CA SER A 45 -10.68 -5.31 17.34
C SER A 45 -9.64 -6.44 17.43
N ARG A 46 -8.52 -6.31 16.72
CA ARG A 46 -7.53 -7.38 16.55
C ARG A 46 -6.19 -7.10 17.24
N GLY A 47 -6.00 -5.89 17.75
CA GLY A 47 -4.80 -5.50 18.48
C GLY A 47 -3.53 -5.44 17.62
N PRO A 48 -2.39 -5.10 18.25
CA PRO A 48 -1.11 -4.92 17.55
C PRO A 48 -0.53 -6.24 16.99
N GLU A 49 -0.83 -7.38 17.62
CA GLU A 49 -0.32 -8.69 17.17
C GLU A 49 -0.81 -9.07 15.76
N TYR A 50 -2.05 -8.72 15.42
CA TYR A 50 -2.61 -8.99 14.10
C TYR A 50 -1.87 -8.25 12.99
N PHE A 51 -1.52 -6.99 13.22
CA PHE A 51 -0.71 -6.21 12.27
C PHE A 51 0.72 -6.72 12.18
N SER A 52 1.30 -7.16 13.30
CA SER A 52 2.62 -7.79 13.32
C SER A 52 2.64 -9.07 12.47
N GLN A 53 1.63 -9.93 12.63
CA GLN A 53 1.52 -11.17 11.84
C GLN A 53 1.30 -10.90 10.35
N ILE A 54 0.44 -9.95 9.99
CA ILE A 54 0.22 -9.56 8.58
C ILE A 54 1.50 -8.98 7.98
N GLY A 55 2.18 -8.08 8.71
CA GLY A 55 3.43 -7.48 8.28
C GLY A 55 4.51 -8.54 8.07
N LYS A 56 4.65 -9.49 9.00
CA LYS A 56 5.58 -10.61 8.90
C LYS A 56 5.26 -11.50 7.70
N LYS A 57 3.99 -11.87 7.49
CA LYS A 57 3.57 -12.68 6.35
C LYS A 57 3.81 -11.98 5.01
N GLY A 58 3.54 -10.68 4.95
CA GLY A 58 3.82 -9.86 3.76
C GLY A 58 5.30 -9.76 3.47
N GLY A 59 6.11 -9.46 4.48
CA GLY A 59 7.57 -9.39 4.38
C GLY A 59 8.19 -10.73 3.98
N GLN A 60 7.73 -11.84 4.56
CA GLN A 60 8.14 -13.20 4.20
C GLN A 60 7.83 -13.48 2.72
N THR A 61 6.61 -13.19 2.26
CA THR A 61 6.21 -13.38 0.86
C THR A 61 7.08 -12.59 -0.12
N VAL A 62 7.42 -11.34 0.23
CA VAL A 62 8.32 -10.51 -0.58
C VAL A 62 9.74 -11.07 -0.57
N LYS A 63 10.22 -11.52 0.59
CA LYS A 63 11.53 -12.16 0.73
C LYS A 63 11.65 -13.45 -0.08
N ASP A 64 10.63 -14.30 -0.05
CA ASP A 64 10.57 -15.52 -0.86
C ASP A 64 10.55 -15.22 -2.37
N LYS A 65 9.84 -14.16 -2.79
CA LYS A 65 9.74 -13.81 -4.22
C LYS A 65 10.97 -13.09 -4.78
N TYR A 66 11.59 -12.21 -4.00
CA TYR A 66 12.62 -11.28 -4.50
C TYR A 66 13.98 -11.38 -3.79
N GLY A 67 14.07 -12.19 -2.73
CA GLY A 67 15.31 -12.36 -1.97
C GLY A 67 15.71 -11.14 -1.12
N PRO A 68 16.84 -11.25 -0.41
CA PRO A 68 17.33 -10.20 0.50
C PRO A 68 17.81 -8.93 -0.22
N GLU A 69 18.27 -9.03 -1.47
CA GLU A 69 18.74 -7.88 -2.26
C GLU A 69 17.64 -6.84 -2.49
N HIS A 70 16.38 -7.28 -2.61
CA HIS A 70 15.24 -6.39 -2.79
C HIS A 70 15.06 -5.42 -1.62
N PHE A 71 15.26 -5.90 -0.38
CA PHE A 71 15.17 -5.05 0.81
C PHE A 71 16.32 -4.06 0.89
N SER A 72 17.53 -4.48 0.49
CA SER A 72 18.70 -3.59 0.43
C SER A 72 18.46 -2.44 -0.56
N GLN A 73 17.97 -2.75 -1.76
CA GLN A 73 17.65 -1.73 -2.77
C GLN A 73 16.54 -0.78 -2.32
N ILE A 74 15.47 -1.29 -1.68
CA ILE A 74 14.40 -0.44 -1.15
C ILE A 74 14.93 0.46 -0.02
N GLY A 75 15.75 -0.09 0.88
CA GLY A 75 16.37 0.67 1.96
C GLY A 75 17.28 1.78 1.44
N GLN A 76 18.10 1.49 0.43
CA GLN A 76 18.97 2.48 -0.20
C GLN A 76 18.17 3.59 -0.89
N LYS A 77 17.12 3.24 -1.65
CA LYS A 77 16.23 4.22 -2.28
C LYS A 77 15.52 5.09 -1.24
N GLY A 78 15.04 4.50 -0.15
CA GLY A 78 14.43 5.24 0.96
C GLY A 78 15.40 6.24 1.60
N GLY A 79 16.62 5.79 1.93
CA GLY A 79 17.66 6.64 2.51
C GLY A 79 18.10 7.78 1.59
N GLN A 80 18.24 7.52 0.29
CA GLN A 80 18.53 8.56 -0.71
C GLN A 80 17.42 9.60 -0.76
N LYS A 81 16.14 9.19 -0.71
CA LYS A 81 15.02 10.12 -0.74
C LYS A 81 14.98 11.01 0.50
N VAL A 82 15.25 10.45 1.68
CA VAL A 82 15.36 11.21 2.92
C VAL A 82 16.51 12.22 2.83
N ARG A 83 17.67 11.80 2.32
CA ARG A 83 18.82 12.69 2.14
C ARG A 83 18.51 13.84 1.18
N GLU A 84 17.84 13.57 0.06
CA GLU A 84 17.40 14.58 -0.90
C GLU A 84 16.43 15.59 -0.27
N LEU A 85 15.45 15.12 0.52
CA LEU A 85 14.50 15.99 1.21
C LEU A 85 15.19 16.88 2.26
N ILE A 86 16.15 16.34 3.00
CA ILE A 86 16.95 17.12 3.96
C ILE A 86 17.79 18.17 3.24
N SER A 87 18.41 17.82 2.11
CA SER A 87 19.18 18.78 1.29
C SER A 87 18.29 19.90 0.76
N LYS A 88 17.11 19.59 0.21
CA LYS A 88 16.15 20.59 -0.27
C LYS A 88 15.68 21.51 0.87
N GLY A 89 15.29 20.94 2.01
CA GLY A 89 14.86 21.74 3.16
C GLY A 89 15.95 22.65 3.72
N LYS A 90 17.24 22.30 3.58
CA LYS A 90 18.35 23.19 3.93
C LYS A 90 18.56 24.30 2.90
N GLN A 91 18.34 24.03 1.61
CA GLN A 91 18.43 25.04 0.54
C GLN A 91 17.24 26.02 0.55
N GLU A 92 16.09 25.61 1.07
CA GLU A 92 14.91 26.48 1.23
C GLU A 92 14.97 27.35 2.51
N GLN A 93 15.94 27.11 3.40
CA GLN A 93 16.19 27.89 4.62
C GLN A 93 17.32 28.92 4.50
N GLU A 94 17.94 29.04 3.31
CA GLU A 94 18.95 30.04 2.94
C GLU A 94 18.34 31.07 1.98
#